data_AF-A0A7J6KIE4-F1
#
_entry.id   AF-A0A7J6KIE4-F1
#
_cell.length_a   1.000
_cell.length_b   1.000
_cell.length_c   1.000
_cell.angle_alpha   90.00
_cell.angle_beta   90.00
_cell.angle_gamma   90.00
#
_symmetry.space_group_name_H-M   'P 1'
#
loop_
_entity.id
_entity.type
_entity.pdbx_description
1 polymer ?
#
loop_
_entity_poly.entity_id
_entity_poly.type
_entity_poly.pdbx_seq_one_letter_code
_entity_poly.pdbx_strand_id
1 'polypeptide(L)'
;DGINARELATELQVAQEGIDGEEISVYGSTCPLRLLNVLKRVGLCEAFSQLTLLLRLYLSIPVGVASAERAFSRMSFIKNKFRSTTSQERLNGLSLIAIENDVANSLSYGDLLRDLAEKKARRIPIGVQLTDHA
;
A
#
# COMPACT_ATOMS: atom_id res chain seq x y z
N ASP A 1 5.23 17.93 -15.92
CA ASP A 1 4.59 17.55 -14.65
C ASP A 1 5.58 17.00 -13.64
N GLY A 2 6.54 17.84 -13.24
CA GLY A 2 7.47 17.54 -12.16
C GLY A 2 7.50 18.71 -11.19
N ILE A 3 7.97 18.48 -9.96
CA ILE A 3 8.16 19.55 -8.97
C ILE A 3 9.13 20.58 -9.58
N ASN A 4 8.63 21.78 -9.89
CA ASN A 4 9.43 22.86 -10.42
C ASN A 4 10.05 23.61 -9.24
N ALA A 5 11.37 23.49 -9.08
CA ALA A 5 12.08 24.09 -7.95
C ALA A 5 11.93 25.62 -7.88
N ARG A 6 11.74 26.31 -9.03
CA ARG A 6 11.57 27.75 -9.07
C ARG A 6 10.19 28.16 -8.56
N GLU A 7 9.14 27.48 -9.02
CA GLU A 7 7.77 27.69 -8.55
C GLU A 7 7.62 27.34 -7.07
N LEU A 8 8.23 26.24 -6.63
CA LEU A 8 8.25 25.85 -5.23
C LEU A 8 8.97 26.90 -4.36
N ALA A 9 10.08 27.46 -4.83
CA ALA A 9 10.79 28.52 -4.11
C ALA A 9 9.94 29.79 -3.99
N THR A 10 9.23 30.18 -5.06
CA THR A 10 8.30 31.31 -5.01
C THR A 10 7.11 31.04 -4.10
N GLU A 11 6.53 29.84 -4.15
CA GLU A 11 5.43 29.41 -3.27
C GLU A 11 5.89 29.41 -1.80
N LEU A 12 7.09 28.90 -1.50
CA LEU A 12 7.64 28.91 -0.15
C LEU A 12 7.90 30.33 0.35
N GLN A 13 8.41 31.22 -0.49
CA GLN A 13 8.66 32.60 -0.11
C GLN A 13 7.35 33.35 0.15
N VAL A 14 6.34 33.19 -0.72
CA VAL A 14 5.01 33.78 -0.51
C VAL A 14 4.31 33.19 0.72
N ALA A 15 4.48 31.90 0.99
CA ALA A 15 3.95 31.27 2.21
C ALA A 15 4.67 31.79 3.48
N GLN A 16 5.95 32.12 3.41
CA GLN A 16 6.69 32.73 4.53
C GLN A 16 6.28 34.17 4.79
N GLU A 17 5.95 34.93 3.74
CA GLU A 17 5.57 36.34 3.84
C GLU A 17 4.08 36.54 4.14
N GLY A 18 3.21 35.63 3.66
CA GLY A 18 1.75 35.73 3.78
C GLY A 18 1.14 35.03 4.99
N ILE A 19 1.92 34.25 5.76
CA ILE A 19 1.46 33.68 7.01
C ILE A 19 1.99 34.56 8.13
N ASP A 20 1.16 35.50 8.58
CA ASP A 20 1.43 36.30 9.77
C ASP A 20 1.77 35.37 10.93
N GLY A 21 2.90 35.64 11.59
CA GLY A 21 3.49 34.77 12.63
C GLY A 21 2.57 34.44 13.81
N GLU A 22 1.40 35.06 13.91
CA GLU A 22 0.37 34.73 14.91
C GLU A 22 -0.32 33.39 14.64
N GLU A 23 -0.70 33.04 13.40
CA GLU A 23 -1.37 31.75 13.16
C GLU A 23 -0.42 30.54 13.30
N ILE A 24 0.88 30.71 13.05
CA ILE A 24 1.87 29.65 13.28
C ILE A 24 2.18 29.48 14.78
N SER A 25 2.12 30.57 15.57
CA SER A 25 2.40 30.54 17.01
C SER A 25 1.30 29.86 17.84
N VAL A 26 0.05 29.88 17.38
CA VAL A 26 -1.09 29.24 18.04
C VAL A 26 -1.08 27.71 17.87
N TYR A 27 -0.46 27.20 16.80
CA TYR A 27 -0.30 25.76 16.56
C TYR A 27 1.11 25.30 16.91
N GLY A 28 1.43 25.32 18.20
CA GLY A 28 2.60 24.66 18.75
C GLY A 28 2.82 23.27 18.12
N SER A 29 4.04 23.06 17.62
CA SER A 29 4.58 21.87 16.97
C SER A 29 4.50 21.83 15.43
N THR A 30 5.70 21.83 14.85
CA THR A 30 6.19 21.56 13.49
C THR A 30 5.69 20.24 12.88
N CYS A 31 4.39 19.96 12.92
CA CYS A 31 3.78 18.77 12.34
C CYS A 31 3.33 19.03 10.90
N PRO A 32 3.95 18.41 9.87
CA PRO A 32 3.59 18.64 8.47
C PRO A 32 2.13 18.25 8.15
N LEU A 33 1.55 17.31 8.91
CA LEU A 33 0.12 16.96 8.85
C LEU A 33 -0.79 18.12 9.26
N ARG A 34 -0.42 18.91 10.27
CA ARG A 34 -1.21 20.07 10.71
C ARG A 34 -1.17 21.16 9.65
N LEU A 35 0.02 21.46 9.13
CA LEU A 35 0.19 22.42 8.05
C LEU A 35 -0.66 22.05 6.82
N LEU A 36 -0.62 20.78 6.39
CA LEU A 36 -1.43 20.30 5.28
C LEU A 36 -2.94 20.46 5.54
N ASN A 37 -3.40 20.21 6.76
CA ASN A 37 -4.81 20.38 7.13
C ASN A 37 -5.24 21.84 7.16
N VAL A 38 -4.37 22.76 7.59
CA VAL A 38 -4.63 24.20 7.56
C VAL A 38 -4.72 24.70 6.12
N LEU A 39 -3.75 24.36 5.27
CA LEU A 39 -3.77 24.70 3.84
C LEU A 39 -5.05 24.21 3.15
N LYS A 40 -5.52 23.01 3.53
CA LYS A 40 -6.78 22.46 3.02
C LYS A 40 -8.01 23.22 3.53
N ARG A 41 -8.03 23.66 4.79
CA ARG A 41 -9.16 24.40 5.38
C ARG A 41 -9.29 25.82 4.82
N VAL A 42 -8.17 26.50 4.60
CA VAL A 42 -8.15 27.87 4.07
C VAL A 42 -8.30 27.88 2.53
N GLY A 43 -8.29 26.72 1.88
CA GLY A 43 -8.46 26.61 0.43
C GLY A 43 -7.22 26.98 -0.38
N LEU A 44 -6.05 27.00 0.28
CA LEU A 44 -4.77 27.40 -0.30
C LEU A 44 -4.09 26.29 -1.11
N CYS A 45 -4.67 25.09 -1.19
CA CYS A 45 -4.09 23.98 -1.92
C CYS A 45 -3.88 24.26 -3.41
N GLU A 46 -4.74 25.05 -4.04
CA GLU A 46 -4.60 25.43 -5.46
C GLU A 46 -3.54 26.52 -5.66
N ALA A 47 -3.42 27.46 -4.71
CA ALA A 47 -2.43 28.52 -4.74
C ALA A 47 -1.01 28.03 -4.43
N PHE A 48 -0.89 27.00 -3.58
CA PHE A 48 0.36 26.37 -3.18
C PHE A 48 0.38 24.90 -3.58
N SER A 49 0.23 24.66 -4.88
CA SER A 49 0.06 23.33 -5.47
C SER A 49 1.33 22.47 -5.28
N GLN A 50 2.52 23.05 -5.49
CA GLN A 50 3.79 22.35 -5.39
C GLN A 50 4.13 22.04 -3.92
N LEU A 51 3.88 22.99 -3.03
CA LEU A 51 4.06 22.80 -1.59
C LEU A 51 3.11 21.73 -1.04
N THR A 52 1.83 21.76 -1.44
CA THR A 52 0.84 20.76 -1.03
C THR A 52 1.24 19.36 -1.50
N LEU A 53 1.74 19.23 -2.74
CA LEU A 53 2.25 17.98 -3.27
C LEU A 53 3.44 17.46 -2.47
N LEU A 54 4.41 18.34 -2.16
CA LEU A 54 5.60 17.99 -1.41
C LEU A 54 5.26 17.50 0.00
N LEU A 55 4.36 18.19 0.70
CA LEU A 55 3.91 17.79 2.04
C LEU A 55 3.20 16.43 2.02
N ARG A 56 2.35 16.19 1.03
CA ARG A 56 1.70 14.88 0.86
C ARG A 56 2.72 13.77 0.60
N LEU A 57 3.70 14.02 -0.26
CA LEU A 57 4.77 13.05 -0.55
C LEU A 57 5.59 12.76 0.70
N TYR A 58 6.05 13.80 1.40
CA TYR A 58 6.83 13.69 2.63
C TYR A 58 6.11 12.83 3.68
N LEU A 59 4.79 13.01 3.83
CA LEU A 59 3.99 12.24 4.76
C LEU A 59 3.69 10.81 4.30
N SER A 60 3.64 10.58 2.99
CA SER A 60 3.33 9.27 2.42
C SER A 60 4.55 8.35 2.35
N ILE A 61 5.76 8.90 2.16
CA ILE A 61 7.02 8.13 2.10
C ILE A 61 7.21 7.23 3.34
N PRO A 62 7.20 7.73 4.59
CA PRO A 62 7.45 6.88 5.76
C PRO A 62 6.38 5.79 5.92
N VAL A 63 5.12 6.09 5.58
CA VAL A 63 4.03 5.12 5.60
C VAL A 63 4.24 4.03 4.54
N GLY A 64 4.64 4.42 3.32
CA GLY A 64 4.96 3.51 2.24
C GLY A 64 6.14 2.61 2.56
N VAL A 65 7.23 3.18 3.09
CA VAL A 65 8.43 2.43 3.53
C VAL A 65 8.06 1.43 4.62
N ALA A 66 7.37 1.87 5.68
CA ALA A 66 6.96 0.97 6.75
C ALA A 66 6.02 -0.15 6.25
N SER A 67 5.15 0.14 5.29
CA SER A 67 4.29 -0.88 4.67
C SER A 67 5.10 -1.91 3.88
N ALA A 68 6.05 -1.46 3.06
CA ALA A 68 6.94 -2.33 2.31
C ALA A 68 7.81 -3.20 3.24
N GLU A 69 8.41 -2.61 4.29
CA GLU A 69 9.19 -3.34 5.29
C GLU A 69 8.36 -4.43 5.98
N ARG A 70 7.11 -4.11 6.38
CA ARG A 70 6.19 -5.10 6.95
C ARG A 70 5.89 -6.23 5.96
N ALA A 71 5.65 -5.92 4.69
CA ALA A 71 5.39 -6.91 3.64
C ALA A 71 6.60 -7.84 3.40
N PHE A 72 7.80 -7.28 3.28
CA PHE A 72 9.03 -8.05 3.12
C PHE A 72 9.36 -8.90 4.36
N SER A 73 9.07 -8.39 5.55
CA SER A 73 9.20 -9.15 6.80
C SER A 73 8.28 -10.37 6.81
N ARG A 74 7.01 -10.23 6.38
CA ARG A 74 6.07 -11.37 6.25
C ARG A 74 6.55 -12.40 5.24
N MET A 75 7.01 -11.97 4.07
CA MET A 75 7.54 -12.88 3.05
C MET A 75 8.77 -13.64 3.56
N SER A 76 9.70 -12.95 4.22
CA SER A 76 10.89 -13.55 4.83
C SER A 76 10.50 -14.55 5.92
N PHE A 77 9.53 -14.21 6.76
CA PHE A 77 8.99 -15.12 7.77
C PHE A 77 8.43 -16.41 7.16
N ILE A 78 7.64 -16.33 6.09
CA ILE A 78 7.09 -17.51 5.39
C ILE A 78 8.23 -18.40 4.89
N LYS A 79 9.22 -17.82 4.18
CA LYS A 79 10.39 -18.55 3.69
C LYS A 79 11.14 -19.28 4.81
N ASN A 80 11.40 -18.58 5.91
CA ASN A 80 12.18 -19.12 7.03
C ASN A 80 11.41 -20.16 7.83
N LYS A 81 10.12 -19.92 8.13
CA LYS A 81 9.27 -20.83 8.90
C LYS A 81 9.13 -22.19 8.22
N PHE A 82 9.00 -22.20 6.90
CA PHE A 82 8.83 -23.43 6.12
C PHE A 82 10.14 -23.96 5.51
N ARG A 83 11.27 -23.26 5.68
CA ARG A 83 12.57 -23.55 5.02
C ARG A 83 12.42 -24.00 3.56
N SER A 84 11.51 -23.38 2.83
CA SER A 84 11.00 -23.95 1.58
C SER A 84 11.70 -23.38 0.35
N THR A 85 12.09 -24.24 -0.57
CA THR A 85 12.32 -23.89 -1.99
C THR A 85 10.96 -23.75 -2.69
N THR A 86 10.25 -22.66 -2.40
CA THR A 86 8.95 -22.34 -3.02
C THR A 86 9.16 -21.44 -4.25
N SER A 87 8.42 -21.68 -5.33
CA SER A 87 8.44 -20.83 -6.53
C SER A 87 8.00 -19.40 -6.23
N GLN A 88 8.48 -18.42 -7.01
CA GLN A 88 8.19 -17.01 -6.78
C GLN A 88 6.68 -16.71 -6.81
N GLU A 89 5.93 -17.33 -7.73
CA GLU A 89 4.48 -17.17 -7.82
C GLU A 89 3.75 -17.64 -6.56
N ARG A 90 4.09 -18.84 -6.07
CA ARG A 90 3.47 -19.41 -4.87
C ARG A 90 3.85 -18.61 -3.62
N LEU A 91 5.09 -18.13 -3.54
CA LEU A 91 5.53 -17.27 -2.44
C LEU A 91 4.78 -15.93 -2.45
N ASN A 92 4.60 -15.32 -3.61
CA ASN A 92 3.87 -14.06 -3.73
C ASN A 92 2.42 -14.24 -3.29
N GLY A 93 1.75 -15.30 -3.73
CA GLY A 93 0.39 -15.62 -3.29
C GLY A 93 0.27 -15.83 -1.77
N LEU A 94 1.17 -16.60 -1.17
CA LEU A 94 1.18 -16.81 0.29
C LEU A 94 1.49 -15.53 1.07
N SER A 95 2.40 -14.70 0.55
CA SER A 95 2.77 -13.42 1.18
C SER A 95 1.60 -12.44 1.10
N LEU A 96 0.88 -12.40 -0.03
CA LEU A 96 -0.32 -11.59 -0.19
C LEU A 96 -1.40 -11.99 0.81
N ILE A 97 -1.68 -13.30 0.95
CA ILE A 97 -2.64 -13.81 1.95
C ILE A 97 -2.21 -13.43 3.38
N ALA A 98 -0.91 -13.50 3.69
CA ALA A 98 -0.40 -13.17 5.02
C ALA A 98 -0.38 -11.67 5.33
N ILE A 99 -0.22 -10.82 4.31
CA ILE A 99 -0.30 -9.35 4.43
C ILE A 99 -1.77 -8.95 4.62
N GLU A 100 -2.66 -9.47 3.77
CA GLU A 100 -4.11 -9.22 3.77
C GLU A 100 -4.87 -10.23 4.64
N ASN A 101 -4.29 -10.61 5.77
CA ASN A 101 -4.83 -11.67 6.63
C ASN A 101 -6.25 -11.35 7.10
N ASP A 102 -6.57 -10.08 7.36
CA ASP A 102 -7.90 -9.65 7.79
C ASP A 102 -8.95 -9.92 6.70
N VAL A 103 -8.62 -9.62 5.44
CA VAL A 103 -9.48 -9.93 4.29
C VAL A 103 -9.56 -11.44 4.08
N ALA A 104 -8.44 -12.15 4.21
CA ALA A 104 -8.40 -13.61 4.09
C ALA A 104 -9.28 -14.31 5.14
N ASN A 105 -9.33 -13.79 6.37
CA ASN A 105 -10.18 -14.33 7.45
C ASN A 105 -11.67 -14.05 7.22
N SER A 106 -12.01 -13.01 6.46
CA SER A 106 -13.40 -12.74 6.09
C SER A 106 -13.95 -13.70 5.02
N LEU A 107 -13.08 -14.50 4.39
CA LEU A 107 -13.44 -15.39 3.30
C LEU A 107 -13.92 -16.75 3.81
N SER A 108 -15.05 -17.22 3.29
CA SER A 108 -15.60 -18.55 3.62
C SER A 108 -14.73 -19.67 3.05
N TYR A 109 -14.08 -20.45 3.93
CA TYR A 109 -13.29 -21.61 3.54
C TYR A 109 -14.10 -22.65 2.76
N GLY A 110 -15.39 -22.80 3.05
CA GLY A 110 -16.26 -23.76 2.35
C GLY A 110 -16.45 -23.42 0.88
N ASP A 111 -16.64 -22.13 0.58
CA ASP A 111 -16.81 -21.66 -0.80
C ASP A 111 -15.48 -21.73 -1.57
N LEU A 112 -14.36 -21.38 -0.92
CA LEU A 112 -13.02 -21.56 -1.50
C LEU A 112 -12.73 -23.02 -1.86
N LEU A 113 -13.06 -23.95 -0.97
CA LEU A 113 -12.83 -25.37 -1.21
C LEU A 113 -13.69 -25.89 -2.36
N ARG A 114 -14.95 -25.47 -2.44
CA ARG A 114 -15.84 -25.81 -3.55
C ARG A 114 -15.28 -25.30 -4.89
N ASP A 115 -14.88 -24.03 -4.95
CA ASP A 115 -14.29 -23.43 -6.14
C ASP A 115 -12.99 -24.13 -6.58
N LEU A 116 -12.13 -24.48 -5.61
CA LEU A 116 -10.90 -25.23 -5.88
C LEU A 116 -11.20 -26.65 -6.38
N ALA A 117 -12.19 -27.32 -5.79
CA ALA A 117 -12.61 -28.65 -6.21
C ALA A 117 -13.15 -28.63 -7.65
N GLU A 118 -14.01 -27.68 -7.99
CA GLU A 118 -14.55 -27.50 -9.34
C GLU A 118 -13.47 -27.18 -10.38
N LYS A 119 -12.48 -26.34 -10.02
CA LYS A 119 -11.34 -26.03 -10.90
C LYS A 119 -10.39 -27.21 -11.06
N LYS A 120 -10.21 -28.04 -10.03
CA LYS A 120 -9.31 -29.22 -10.08
C LYS A 120 -9.96 -30.42 -10.76
N ALA A 121 -11.26 -30.62 -10.60
CA ALA A 121 -12.03 -31.68 -11.28
C ALA A 121 -11.97 -31.53 -12.81
N ARG A 122 -11.94 -30.29 -13.33
CA ARG A 122 -11.82 -30.01 -14.77
C ARG A 122 -10.43 -30.28 -15.37
N ARG A 123 -9.42 -30.62 -14.57
CA ARG A 123 -8.06 -30.94 -15.04
C ARG A 123 -7.78 -32.44 -15.22
N ILE A 124 -8.76 -33.32 -15.02
CA ILE A 124 -8.57 -34.77 -15.22
C ILE A 124 -9.08 -35.18 -16.60
N PRO A 125 -8.23 -35.45 -17.60
CA PRO A 125 -8.61 -36.39 -18.65
C PRO A 125 -8.40 -37.79 -18.09
N ILE A 126 -9.47 -38.45 -17.65
CA ILE A 126 -9.45 -39.90 -17.37
C ILE A 126 -9.44 -40.60 -18.73
N GLY A 127 -8.26 -40.68 -19.33
CA GLY A 127 -7.94 -41.62 -20.39
C GLY A 127 -7.37 -42.92 -19.81
N VAL A 128 -8.00 -43.47 -18.78
CA VAL A 128 -7.80 -44.88 -18.44
C VAL A 128 -8.96 -45.59 -19.11
N GLN A 129 -8.70 -46.12 -20.32
CA GLN A 129 -9.51 -47.19 -20.86
C GLN A 129 -9.45 -48.31 -19.83
N LEU A 130 -10.51 -48.45 -19.04
CA LEU A 130 -10.79 -49.67 -18.31
C LEU A 130 -10.91 -50.73 -19.39
N THR A 131 -9.85 -51.50 -19.60
CA THR A 131 -9.94 -52.80 -20.22
C THR A 131 -10.81 -53.63 -19.29
N ASP A 132 -12.11 -53.70 -19.60
CA ASP A 132 -12.97 -54.69 -18.98
C ASP A 132 -12.41 -56.07 -19.32
N HIS A 133 -12.21 -56.84 -18.26
CA HIS A 133 -11.55 -58.12 -18.25
C HIS A 133 -12.41 -59.24 -18.88
N ALA A 134 -11.67 -60.24 -19.38
CA ALA A 134 -12.00 -61.68 -19.42
C ALA A 134 -13.02 -62.17 -20.45
#